data_AF-A0A3B9Z794-F1
#
_entry.id   AF-A0A3B9Z794-F1
#
_cell.length_a   1.000
_cell.length_b   1.000
_cell.length_c   1.000
_cell.angle_alpha   90.00
_cell.angle_beta   90.00
_cell.angle_gamma   90.00
#
_symmetry.space_group_name_H-M   'P 1'
#
loop_
_entity.id
_entity.type
_entity.pdbx_description
1 polymer ?
#
loop_
_entity_poly.entity_id
_entity_poly.type
_entity_poly.pdbx_seq_one_letter_code
_entity_poly.pdbx_strand_id
1 'polypeptide(L)' 'VDDPAHAVTLDEGGTPLIPARGEWGCQLWIKDETRNPTGSHKDRALSVAITRGRELGFDAC' A
#
# COMPACT_ATOMS: atom_id res chain seq x y z
N VAL A 1 -0.73 -7.50 14.54
CA VAL A 1 -1.26 -6.34 15.27
C VAL A 1 -2.06 -6.92 16.40
N ASP A 2 -1.54 -6.79 17.60
CA ASP A 2 -2.16 -7.35 18.79
C ASP A 2 -3.11 -6.32 19.44
N ASP A 3 -2.87 -5.02 19.18
CA ASP A 3 -3.76 -3.91 19.54
C ASP A 3 -4.00 -2.97 18.32
N PRO A 4 -5.24 -2.86 17.83
CA PRO A 4 -5.60 -1.94 16.74
C PRO A 4 -5.24 -0.47 16.96
N ALA A 5 -5.05 -0.03 18.22
CA ALA A 5 -4.66 1.36 18.53
C ALA A 5 -3.30 1.76 17.94
N HIS A 6 -2.44 0.79 17.63
CA HIS A 6 -1.14 1.05 17.00
C HIS A 6 -1.18 1.08 15.47
N ALA A 7 -2.33 0.78 14.85
CA ALA A 7 -2.47 0.79 13.40
C ALA A 7 -2.14 2.18 12.82
N VAL A 8 -1.18 2.21 11.90
CA VAL A 8 -0.81 3.40 11.15
C VAL A 8 -1.29 3.23 9.72
N THR A 9 -1.88 4.28 9.17
CA THR A 9 -2.15 4.40 7.73
C THR A 9 -1.23 5.45 7.15
N LEU A 10 -0.72 5.19 5.96
CA LEU A 10 -0.08 6.20 5.11
C LEU A 10 -1.09 6.84 4.16
N ASP A 11 -2.35 6.43 4.19
CA ASP A 11 -3.37 6.62 3.15
C ASP A 11 -3.08 5.78 1.89
N GLU A 12 -2.45 4.62 2.09
CA GLU A 12 -2.25 3.63 1.04
C GLU A 12 -3.56 2.95 0.62
N GLY A 13 -3.66 2.50 -0.63
CA GLY A 13 -4.92 1.94 -1.15
C GLY A 13 -5.59 2.83 -2.18
N GLY A 14 -6.85 2.51 -2.50
CA GLY A 14 -7.65 3.27 -3.48
C GLY A 14 -7.10 3.28 -4.92
N THR A 15 -6.01 2.57 -5.20
CA THR A 15 -5.32 2.60 -6.50
C THR A 15 -6.21 1.98 -7.60
N PRO A 16 -6.31 2.59 -8.79
CA PRO A 16 -7.24 2.13 -9.81
C PRO A 16 -6.77 0.85 -10.51
N LEU A 17 -7.73 0.09 -11.05
CA LEU A 17 -7.48 -0.92 -12.08
C LEU A 17 -7.65 -0.27 -13.45
N ILE A 18 -6.58 -0.24 -14.24
CA ILE A 18 -6.51 0.39 -15.56
C ILE A 18 -6.46 -0.72 -16.61
N PRO A 19 -7.34 -0.73 -17.62
CA PRO A 19 -7.27 -1.72 -18.69
C PRO A 19 -5.99 -1.50 -19.52
N ALA A 20 -5.22 -2.57 -19.72
CA ALA A 20 -4.02 -2.52 -20.54
C ALA A 20 -4.41 -2.42 -22.03
N ARG A 21 -3.78 -1.50 -22.77
CA ARG A 21 -4.00 -1.36 -24.21
C ARG A 21 -3.15 -2.37 -24.96
N GLY A 22 -3.72 -3.10 -25.92
CA GLY A 22 -3.00 -4.05 -26.78
C GLY A 22 -3.75 -5.37 -27.00
N GLU A 23 -3.20 -6.20 -27.89
CA GLU A 23 -3.69 -7.55 -28.17
C GLU A 23 -2.95 -8.57 -27.30
N TRP A 24 -3.45 -8.80 -26.10
CA TRP A 24 -2.80 -9.69 -25.12
C TRP A 24 -3.31 -11.14 -25.18
N GLY A 25 -4.28 -11.43 -26.05
CA GLY A 25 -5.00 -12.71 -26.04
C GLY A 25 -5.92 -12.90 -24.82
N CYS A 26 -6.03 -11.89 -23.95
CA CYS A 26 -6.88 -11.88 -22.77
C CYS A 26 -7.24 -10.45 -22.35
N GLN A 27 -8.15 -10.32 -21.37
CA GLN A 27 -8.42 -9.04 -20.70
C GLN A 27 -7.33 -8.78 -19.65
N LEU A 28 -6.36 -7.94 -20.00
CA LEU A 28 -5.27 -7.55 -19.10
C LEU A 28 -5.60 -6.23 -18.39
N TRP A 29 -5.38 -6.22 -17.08
CA TRP A 29 -5.59 -5.06 -16.21
C TRP A 29 -4.32 -4.75 -15.41
N ILE A 30 -4.08 -3.46 -15.18
CA ILE A 30 -2.95 -2.93 -14.42
C ILE A 30 -3.49 -2.35 -13.12
N LYS A 31 -2.96 -2.82 -11.99
CA LYS A 31 -3.19 -2.19 -10.68
C LYS A 31 -2.16 -1.08 -10.50
N ASP A 32 -2.60 0.18 -10.65
CA ASP A 32 -1.70 1.35 -10.65
C ASP A 32 -1.31 1.78 -9.23
N GLU A 33 -0.38 1.03 -8.62
CA GLU A 33 0.16 1.34 -7.29
C GLU A 33 1.04 2.60 -7.24
N THR A 34 1.27 3.29 -8.38
CA THR A 34 1.96 4.58 -8.40
C THR A 34 1.11 5.72 -7.83
N ARG A 35 -0.17 5.45 -7.53
CA ARG A 35 -1.11 6.39 -6.93
C ARG A 35 -1.15 6.36 -5.40
N ASN A 36 -0.37 5.48 -4.76
CA ASN A 36 -0.17 5.56 -3.33
C ASN A 36 0.62 6.83 -2.95
N PRO A 37 0.54 7.30 -1.69
CA PRO A 37 1.17 8.52 -1.21
C PRO A 37 2.63 8.78 -1.63
N THR A 38 3.51 7.78 -1.59
CA THR A 38 4.93 7.90 -1.97
C THR A 38 5.20 7.59 -3.45
N GLY A 39 4.16 7.24 -4.20
CA GLY A 39 4.26 6.85 -5.59
C GLY A 39 4.68 5.41 -5.82
N SER A 40 4.61 4.54 -4.81
CA SER A 40 4.98 3.13 -4.97
C SER A 40 4.11 2.16 -4.17
N HIS A 41 4.15 0.89 -4.56
CA HIS A 41 3.48 -0.21 -3.85
C HIS A 41 4.00 -0.42 -2.41
N LYS A 42 5.12 0.22 -2.02
CA LYS A 42 5.75 0.00 -0.71
C LYS A 42 4.94 0.59 0.43
N ASP A 43 4.07 1.57 0.17
CA ASP A 43 3.27 2.21 1.22
C ASP A 43 2.42 1.20 1.98
N ARG A 44 1.90 0.18 1.27
CA ARG A 44 1.16 -0.93 1.89
C ARG A 44 1.98 -1.76 2.86
N ALA A 45 3.20 -2.10 2.46
CA ALA A 45 4.08 -2.86 3.33
C ALA A 45 4.60 -2.01 4.49
N LEU A 46 4.87 -0.73 4.24
CA LEU A 46 5.38 0.21 5.25
C LEU A 46 4.34 0.56 6.30
N SER A 47 3.06 0.70 5.93
CA SER A 47 1.94 0.84 6.88
C SER A 47 1.95 -0.28 7.94
N VAL A 48 2.11 -1.54 7.50
CA VAL A 48 2.25 -2.70 8.39
C VAL A 48 3.54 -2.66 9.20
N ALA A 49 4.67 -2.34 8.56
CA ALA A 49 5.97 -2.32 9.21
C ALA A 49 6.05 -1.24 10.32
N ILE A 50 5.54 -0.04 10.05
CA ILE A 50 5.49 1.08 10.99
C ILE A 50 4.53 0.77 12.13
N THR A 51 3.36 0.17 11.83
CA THR A 51 2.44 -0.33 12.86
C THR A 51 3.17 -1.25 13.83
N ARG A 52 3.94 -2.23 13.32
CA ARG A 52 4.73 -3.12 14.19
C ARG A 52 5.87 -2.40 14.92
N GLY A 53 6.53 -1.43 14.27
CA GLY A 53 7.56 -0.61 14.90
C GLY A 53 7.03 0.12 16.14
N ARG A 54 5.84 0.72 16.04
CA ARG A 54 5.17 1.39 17.17
C ARG A 54 4.80 0.43 18.30
N GLU A 55 4.27 -0.75 17.99
CA GLU A 55 3.98 -1.78 19.00
C GLU A 55 5.25 -2.19 19.79
N LEU A 56 6.41 -2.16 19.15
CA LEU A 56 7.70 -2.48 19.76
C LEU A 56 8.33 -1.30 20.52
N GLY A 57 7.66 -0.14 20.56
CA GLY A 57 8.14 1.06 21.25
C GLY A 57 9.17 1.88 20.47
N PHE A 58 9.34 1.63 19.17
CA PHE A 58 10.16 2.50 18.33
C PHE A 58 9.37 3.73 17.91
N ASP A 59 10.00 4.90 18.04
CA ASP A 59 9.44 6.14 17.55
C ASP A 59 9.80 6.31 16.06
N ALA A 60 8.78 6.47 15.24
CA ALA A 60 8.93 6.73 13.81
C ALA A 60 8.53 8.18 13.59
N CYS A 61 9.51 9.08 13.75
CA CYS A 61 9.41 10.49 13.48
C CYS A 61 10.44 10.87 12.41
#